data_AF-A0AAU2M148-F1
#
_entry.id   AF-A0AAU2M148-F1
#
_cell.length_a   1.000
_cell.length_b   1.000
_cell.length_c   1.000
_cell.angle_alpha   90.00
_cell.angle_beta   90.00
_cell.angle_gamma   90.00
#
_symmetry.space_group_name_H-M   'P 1'
#
loop_
_entity.id
_entity.type
_entity.pdbx_description
1 polymer ?
#
loop_
_entity_poly.entity_id
_entity_poly.type
_entity_poly.pdbx_seq_one_letter_code
_entity_poly.pdbx_strand_id
1 'polypeptide(L)'
;MTPEEIAAVRGELEDFATEVFEPFARKDQRRWGRVYLRGLLTDGQRKSVEPMAARLGEDGNRQALAHFITTSPWDPAHVRARLAWKMEKAIRPTVLVFDDTGFLKDGNASACVSRQYTGTAGKVTNCQVGVSLHLASDHASAAVDWRLFVPETWAPGSVKADPAKVARRTACQIPDDIGHVEKWQLALDMLDETRSWGVEVPVAVADAGYGDAAAFRHGLQARSLNYVVGISTTLSAQPGHAVPVAEPYSGIGRRPVEKYPDKPQSVKQLVIAAGRKAAKPVQWREGSRPGTGRSGFKRMYSRFVTLRIRPAGREVRQAADSPELPECWLLAEWPADQGEPVQFWLSDLPADTPLTTLVRLAKLRWRIEHDYREMKQALGLAHFEGRTWNGWHHHVTLVSVAHAFCTLQRLARAPKDTAPA
;
A
#
# COMPACT_ATOMS: atom_id res chain seq x y z
N MET A 1 23.23 6.19 -5.29
CA MET A 1 24.32 5.55 -6.03
C MET A 1 25.43 6.57 -6.21
N THR A 2 26.68 6.18 -5.99
CA THR A 2 27.82 7.06 -6.31
C THR A 2 27.88 7.31 -7.82
N PRO A 3 28.54 8.38 -8.29
CA PRO A 3 28.72 8.61 -9.72
C PRO A 3 29.35 7.42 -10.46
N GLU A 4 30.28 6.71 -9.81
CA GLU A 4 30.94 5.51 -10.34
C GLU A 4 29.96 4.34 -10.48
N GLU A 5 29.12 4.09 -9.48
CA GLU A 5 28.08 3.06 -9.56
C GLU A 5 27.09 3.36 -10.69
N ILE A 6 26.70 4.63 -10.88
CA ILE A 6 25.81 5.04 -11.97
C ILE A 6 26.49 4.86 -13.33
N ALA A 7 27.79 5.15 -13.43
CA ALA A 7 28.55 4.90 -14.65
C ALA A 7 28.58 3.40 -14.99
N ALA A 8 28.76 2.53 -13.99
CA ALA A 8 28.80 1.08 -14.17
C ALA A 8 27.48 0.50 -14.70
N VAL A 9 26.32 1.08 -14.35
CA VAL A 9 24.99 0.63 -14.79
C VAL A 9 24.37 1.52 -15.86
N ARG A 10 25.15 2.41 -16.51
CA ARG A 10 24.60 3.43 -17.40
C ARG A 10 23.82 2.85 -18.57
N GLY A 11 24.34 1.81 -19.21
CA GLY A 11 23.65 1.14 -20.34
C GLY A 11 22.30 0.57 -19.90
N GLU A 12 22.29 -0.19 -18.81
CA GLU A 12 21.08 -0.77 -18.23
C GLU A 12 20.05 0.31 -17.83
N LEU A 13 20.52 1.44 -17.30
CA LEU A 13 19.66 2.57 -16.94
C LEU A 13 19.02 3.23 -18.17
N GLU A 14 19.78 3.41 -19.25
CA GLU A 14 19.27 4.01 -20.49
C GLU A 14 18.26 3.09 -21.21
N ASP A 15 18.51 1.79 -21.23
CA ASP A 15 17.57 0.80 -21.78
C ASP A 15 16.28 0.75 -20.95
N PHE A 16 16.42 0.68 -19.62
CA PHE A 16 15.30 0.73 -18.69
C PHE A 16 14.46 2.00 -18.87
N ALA A 17 15.12 3.16 -18.92
CA ALA A 17 14.44 4.44 -19.09
C ALA A 17 13.76 4.53 -20.46
N THR A 18 14.39 4.00 -21.52
CA THR A 18 13.79 3.98 -22.86
C THR A 18 12.51 3.15 -22.90
N GLU A 19 12.48 2.01 -22.23
CA GLU A 19 11.29 1.15 -22.16
C GLU A 19 10.16 1.79 -21.33
N VAL A 20 10.47 2.37 -20.18
CA VAL A 20 9.48 2.90 -19.23
C VAL A 20 8.97 4.28 -19.66
N PHE A 21 9.80 5.09 -20.33
CA PHE A 21 9.45 6.43 -20.81
C PHE A 21 9.02 6.47 -22.28
N GLU A 22 8.81 5.31 -22.91
CA GLU A 22 8.23 5.20 -24.25
C GLU A 22 6.93 6.03 -24.42
N PRO A 23 5.99 6.07 -23.45
CA PRO A 23 4.73 6.81 -23.61
C PRO A 23 4.86 8.33 -23.65
N PHE A 24 6.02 8.89 -23.32
CA PHE A 24 6.24 10.33 -23.48
C PHE A 24 6.25 10.68 -24.96
N ALA A 25 5.25 11.45 -25.41
CA ALA A 25 5.12 11.82 -26.82
C ALA A 25 6.32 12.66 -27.32
N ARG A 26 6.80 13.62 -26.50
CA ARG A 26 7.81 14.60 -26.93
C ARG A 26 9.23 14.13 -26.63
N LYS A 27 10.15 14.39 -27.55
CA LYS A 27 11.60 14.12 -27.36
C LYS A 27 12.14 14.78 -26.08
N ASP A 28 11.70 16.01 -25.80
CA ASP A 28 12.12 16.73 -24.59
C ASP A 28 11.59 16.09 -23.31
N GLN A 29 10.38 15.51 -23.31
CA GLN A 29 9.86 14.77 -22.16
C GLN A 29 10.71 13.54 -21.88
N ARG A 30 11.08 12.78 -22.92
CA ARG A 30 12.00 11.63 -22.79
C ARG A 30 13.38 12.05 -22.26
N ARG A 31 13.93 13.16 -22.78
CA ARG A 31 15.20 13.72 -22.31
C ARG A 31 15.12 14.09 -20.83
N TRP A 32 14.15 14.93 -20.45
CA TRP A 32 14.03 15.40 -19.07
C TRP A 32 13.60 14.31 -18.09
N GLY A 33 12.83 13.32 -18.53
CA GLY A 33 12.54 12.12 -17.75
C GLY A 33 13.81 11.34 -17.37
N ARG A 34 14.70 11.10 -18.33
CA ARG A 34 16.02 10.46 -18.08
C ARG A 34 16.89 11.30 -17.15
N VAL A 35 16.98 12.61 -17.38
CA VAL A 35 17.77 13.52 -16.54
C VAL A 35 17.22 13.55 -15.10
N TYR A 36 15.89 13.61 -14.94
CA TYR A 36 15.25 13.58 -13.62
C TYR A 36 15.50 12.24 -12.91
N LEU A 37 15.34 11.11 -13.62
CA LEU A 37 15.63 9.78 -13.10
C LEU A 37 17.08 9.65 -12.62
N ARG A 38 18.05 10.10 -13.42
CA ARG A 38 19.47 10.18 -13.01
C ARG A 38 19.63 11.04 -11.76
N GLY A 39 18.99 12.22 -11.70
CA GLY A 39 19.01 13.10 -10.53
C GLY A 39 18.52 12.45 -9.24
N LEU A 40 17.51 11.58 -9.32
CA LEU A 40 16.99 10.81 -8.18
C LEU A 40 18.00 9.74 -7.72
N LEU A 41 18.65 9.06 -8.66
CA LEU A 41 19.62 7.98 -8.38
C LEU A 41 20.97 8.49 -7.87
N THR A 42 21.41 9.67 -8.33
CA THR A 42 22.68 10.32 -7.92
C THR A 42 22.68 10.65 -6.44
N ASP A 43 23.70 10.21 -5.71
CA ASP A 43 23.84 10.46 -4.29
C ASP A 43 23.73 11.95 -3.91
N GLY A 44 23.20 12.19 -2.71
CA GLY A 44 22.99 13.54 -2.17
C GLY A 44 21.80 13.63 -1.22
N GLN A 45 21.92 14.48 -0.19
CA GLN A 45 20.92 14.56 0.89
C GLN A 45 19.54 15.02 0.42
N ARG A 46 19.47 15.97 -0.53
CA ARG A 46 18.20 16.55 -1.01
C ARG A 46 17.99 16.25 -2.49
N LYS A 47 16.81 15.74 -2.84
CA LYS A 47 16.39 15.38 -4.21
C LYS A 47 15.32 16.35 -4.77
N SER A 48 15.32 17.60 -4.31
CA SER A 48 14.54 18.64 -4.95
C SER A 48 15.23 19.12 -6.23
N VAL A 49 14.49 19.84 -7.08
CA VAL A 49 14.92 20.19 -8.44
C VAL A 49 16.26 20.93 -8.47
N GLU A 50 16.45 21.91 -7.59
CA GLU A 50 17.66 22.74 -7.57
C GLU A 50 18.92 21.95 -7.16
N PRO A 51 18.95 21.24 -6.02
CA PRO A 51 20.07 20.37 -5.68
C PRO A 51 20.35 19.29 -6.73
N MET A 52 19.31 18.71 -7.35
CA MET A 52 19.50 17.73 -8.43
C MET A 52 20.15 18.36 -9.67
N ALA A 53 19.64 19.51 -10.11
CA ALA A 53 20.19 20.22 -11.27
C ALA A 53 21.67 20.56 -11.06
N ALA A 54 22.04 21.07 -9.89
CA ALA A 54 23.43 21.39 -9.56
C ALA A 54 24.35 20.16 -9.63
N ARG A 55 23.93 19.01 -9.08
CA ARG A 55 24.73 17.77 -9.11
C ARG A 55 24.83 17.14 -10.49
N LEU A 56 23.86 17.38 -11.36
CA LEU A 56 23.88 16.88 -12.73
C LEU A 56 24.80 17.70 -13.65
N GLY A 57 25.33 18.84 -13.19
CA GLY A 57 26.27 19.66 -13.94
C GLY A 57 25.68 20.13 -15.27
N GLU A 58 26.41 19.94 -16.36
CA GLU A 58 26.01 20.38 -17.71
C GLU A 58 24.72 19.70 -18.22
N ASP A 59 24.41 18.50 -17.73
CA ASP A 59 23.16 17.80 -18.04
C ASP A 59 21.96 18.38 -17.28
N GLY A 60 22.21 19.11 -16.19
CA GLY A 60 21.21 19.65 -15.28
C GLY A 60 20.72 21.04 -15.67
N ASN A 61 19.40 21.23 -15.76
CA ASN A 61 18.81 22.56 -15.90
C ASN A 61 17.64 22.72 -14.93
N ARG A 62 17.78 23.63 -13.96
CA ARG A 62 16.78 23.87 -12.91
C ARG A 62 15.41 24.24 -13.48
N GLN A 63 15.36 25.16 -14.45
CA GLN A 63 14.10 25.62 -15.03
C GLN A 63 13.42 24.52 -15.83
N ALA A 64 14.18 23.78 -16.63
CA ALA A 64 13.63 22.72 -17.45
C ALA A 64 13.14 21.53 -16.61
N LEU A 65 13.87 21.14 -15.56
CA LEU A 65 13.44 20.11 -14.61
C LEU A 65 12.19 20.54 -13.83
N ALA A 66 12.11 21.80 -13.39
CA ALA A 66 10.92 22.33 -12.74
C ALA A 66 9.71 22.29 -13.68
N HIS A 67 9.87 22.78 -14.92
CA HIS A 67 8.80 22.75 -15.92
C HIS A 67 8.38 21.31 -16.26
N PHE A 68 9.34 20.40 -16.45
CA PHE A 68 9.07 19.00 -16.76
C PHE A 68 8.25 18.33 -15.65
N ILE A 69 8.61 18.56 -14.38
CA ILE A 69 7.91 17.91 -13.28
C ILE A 69 6.56 18.55 -13.01
N THR A 70 6.40 19.89 -13.09
CA THR A 70 5.15 20.53 -12.65
C THR A 70 4.14 20.78 -13.75
N THR A 71 4.59 21.05 -14.97
CA THR A 71 3.79 21.72 -16.01
C THR A 71 3.71 20.95 -17.32
N SER A 72 4.74 20.15 -17.63
CA SER A 72 4.74 19.36 -18.86
C SER A 72 3.54 18.41 -18.89
N PRO A 73 2.74 18.40 -19.98
CA PRO A 73 1.56 17.56 -20.07
C PRO A 73 1.96 16.13 -20.46
N TRP A 74 2.17 15.27 -19.46
CA TRP A 74 2.25 13.82 -19.63
C TRP A 74 1.40 13.15 -18.58
N ASP A 75 0.75 12.06 -18.95
CA ASP A 75 -0.11 11.31 -18.04
C ASP A 75 0.73 10.29 -17.24
N PRO A 76 0.75 10.37 -15.91
CA PRO A 76 1.40 9.39 -15.06
C PRO A 76 0.91 7.96 -15.26
N ALA A 77 -0.37 7.77 -15.58
CA ALA A 77 -0.97 6.44 -15.76
C ALA A 77 -0.22 5.64 -16.84
N HIS A 78 0.18 6.27 -17.95
CA HIS A 78 0.92 5.57 -19.00
C HIS A 78 2.31 5.11 -18.54
N VAL A 79 3.05 5.94 -17.80
CA VAL A 79 4.37 5.56 -17.26
C VAL A 79 4.22 4.48 -16.19
N ARG A 80 3.17 4.57 -15.36
CA ARG A 80 2.83 3.58 -14.33
C ARG A 80 2.46 2.23 -14.93
N ALA A 81 1.70 2.19 -16.03
CA ALA A 81 1.39 0.96 -16.75
C ALA A 81 2.67 0.27 -17.27
N ARG A 82 3.57 1.03 -17.91
CA ARG A 82 4.88 0.49 -18.36
C ARG A 82 5.72 -0.05 -17.20
N LEU A 83 5.75 0.68 -16.09
CA LEU A 83 6.42 0.27 -14.87
C LEU A 83 5.82 -1.01 -14.31
N ALA A 84 4.48 -1.09 -14.26
CA ALA A 84 3.75 -2.25 -13.75
C ALA A 84 4.05 -3.51 -14.56
N TRP A 85 3.99 -3.46 -15.90
CA TRP A 85 4.32 -4.60 -16.75
C TRP A 85 5.75 -5.09 -16.59
N LYS A 86 6.69 -4.15 -16.45
CA LYS A 86 8.11 -4.50 -16.27
C LYS A 86 8.33 -5.16 -14.91
N MET A 87 7.75 -4.60 -13.86
CA MET A 87 7.92 -5.10 -12.49
C MET A 87 7.12 -6.36 -12.21
N GLU A 88 5.96 -6.55 -12.82
CA GLU A 88 5.19 -7.80 -12.76
C GLU A 88 6.03 -8.98 -13.23
N LYS A 89 6.66 -8.86 -14.40
CA LYS A 89 7.54 -9.90 -14.96
C LYS A 89 8.74 -10.20 -14.08
N ALA A 90 9.36 -9.17 -13.51
CA ALA A 90 10.57 -9.30 -12.70
C ALA A 90 10.29 -9.82 -11.28
N ILE A 91 9.23 -9.34 -10.63
CA ILE A 91 8.88 -9.67 -9.23
C ILE A 91 8.10 -10.98 -9.15
N ARG A 92 7.28 -11.29 -10.16
CA ARG A 92 6.25 -12.34 -10.13
C ARG A 92 5.40 -12.20 -8.85
N PRO A 93 4.64 -11.10 -8.74
CA PRO A 93 3.95 -10.76 -7.50
C PRO A 93 2.94 -11.84 -7.10
N THR A 94 2.88 -12.10 -5.81
CA THR A 94 1.87 -13.00 -5.21
C THR A 94 0.80 -12.21 -4.47
N VAL A 95 1.08 -10.94 -4.15
CA VAL A 95 0.15 -10.02 -3.48
C VAL A 95 0.21 -8.61 -4.08
N LEU A 96 -0.94 -7.94 -4.07
CA LEU A 96 -1.05 -6.49 -4.15
C LEU A 96 -1.05 -5.94 -2.74
N VAL A 97 -0.18 -4.97 -2.45
CA VAL A 97 -0.18 -4.30 -1.16
C VAL A 97 -0.72 -2.89 -1.29
N PHE A 98 -1.77 -2.58 -0.54
CA PHE A 98 -2.33 -1.25 -0.40
C PHE A 98 -1.82 -0.63 0.90
N ASP A 99 -1.29 0.58 0.81
CA ASP A 99 -0.79 1.31 1.97
C ASP A 99 -0.85 2.81 1.70
N ASP A 100 -0.78 3.62 2.74
CA ASP A 100 -0.63 5.06 2.60
C ASP A 100 0.56 5.62 3.38
N THR A 101 1.04 6.75 2.90
CA THR A 101 2.19 7.40 3.47
C THR A 101 2.03 8.91 3.47
N GLY A 102 2.48 9.54 4.56
CA GLY A 102 2.40 10.98 4.68
C GLY A 102 3.70 11.69 4.27
N PHE A 103 3.53 12.86 3.66
CA PHE A 103 4.56 13.75 3.16
C PHE A 103 4.49 15.04 3.99
N LEU A 104 5.45 15.24 4.89
CA LEU A 104 5.46 16.41 5.77
C LEU A 104 5.62 17.70 4.98
N LYS A 105 4.88 18.73 5.40
CA LYS A 105 4.90 20.07 4.79
C LYS A 105 4.86 21.13 5.86
N ASP A 106 5.68 22.16 5.71
CA ASP A 106 5.66 23.32 6.61
C ASP A 106 4.71 24.42 6.10
N GLY A 107 4.47 24.47 4.79
CA GLY A 107 3.61 25.46 4.15
C GLY A 107 2.19 24.98 3.85
N ASN A 108 1.35 25.93 3.42
CA ASN A 108 -0.07 25.70 3.12
C ASN A 108 -0.42 25.74 1.62
N ALA A 109 0.60 25.87 0.77
CA ALA A 109 0.43 26.13 -0.66
C ALA A 109 0.35 24.87 -1.52
N SER A 110 0.82 23.72 -1.04
CA SER A 110 0.79 22.47 -1.81
C SER A 110 -0.62 21.88 -1.87
N ALA A 111 -0.98 21.27 -3.00
CA ALA A 111 -2.24 20.56 -3.19
C ALA A 111 -2.54 19.63 -2.01
N CYS A 112 -3.77 19.68 -1.48
CA CYS A 112 -4.26 18.74 -0.47
C CYS A 112 -3.49 18.73 0.86
N VAL A 113 -2.64 19.72 1.12
CA VAL A 113 -1.94 19.82 2.41
C VAL A 113 -2.94 20.16 3.52
N SER A 114 -2.92 19.39 4.61
CA SER A 114 -3.79 19.63 5.76
C SER A 114 -3.17 19.07 7.03
N ARG A 115 -3.65 19.52 8.20
CA ARG A 115 -3.37 18.86 9.47
C ARG A 115 -4.17 17.57 9.54
N GLN A 116 -3.47 16.44 9.38
CA GLN A 116 -4.06 15.11 9.43
C GLN A 116 -3.08 14.13 10.07
N TYR A 117 -3.60 13.01 10.57
CA TYR A 117 -2.74 11.96 11.12
C TYR A 117 -1.88 11.38 10.00
N THR A 118 -0.59 11.22 10.27
CA THR A 118 0.36 10.58 9.37
C THR A 118 1.20 9.58 10.14
N GLY A 119 1.24 8.34 9.66
CA GLY A 119 2.11 7.30 10.21
C GLY A 119 3.59 7.73 10.19
N THR A 120 4.00 8.57 9.23
CA THR A 120 5.37 9.07 9.13
C THR A 120 5.82 9.86 10.37
N ALA A 121 4.92 10.60 11.01
CA ALA A 121 5.24 11.40 12.21
C ALA A 121 4.61 10.85 13.50
N GLY A 122 3.77 9.82 13.41
CA GLY A 122 3.02 9.26 14.54
C GLY A 122 2.04 10.23 15.19
N LYS A 123 1.73 11.36 14.54
CA LYS A 123 0.89 12.43 15.10
C LYS A 123 0.13 13.18 14.01
N VAL A 124 -0.87 13.95 14.43
CA VAL A 124 -1.55 14.92 13.56
C VAL A 124 -0.61 16.09 13.31
N THR A 125 -0.22 16.27 12.05
CA THR A 125 0.63 17.38 11.62
C THR A 125 0.31 17.78 10.19
N ASN A 126 0.83 18.92 9.76
CA ASN A 126 0.62 19.41 8.41
C ASN A 126 1.36 18.51 7.40
N CYS A 127 0.59 17.83 6.55
CA CYS A 127 1.12 16.88 5.58
C CYS A 127 0.15 16.65 4.43
N GLN A 128 0.67 16.10 3.33
CA GLN A 128 -0.12 15.41 2.31
C GLN A 128 -0.12 13.92 2.63
N VAL A 129 -1.14 13.18 2.16
CA VAL A 129 -1.18 11.71 2.26
C VAL A 129 -1.33 11.14 0.85
N GLY A 130 -0.46 10.21 0.49
CA GLY A 130 -0.56 9.45 -0.75
C GLY A 130 -0.90 8.00 -0.47
N VAL A 131 -1.94 7.50 -1.12
CA VAL A 131 -2.27 6.08 -1.20
C VAL A 131 -1.42 5.47 -2.31
N SER A 132 -0.89 4.26 -2.09
CA SER A 132 -0.06 3.56 -3.06
C SER A 132 -0.43 2.09 -3.18
N LEU A 133 -0.18 1.55 -4.36
CA LEU A 133 -0.39 0.14 -4.70
C LEU A 133 0.95 -0.43 -5.13
N HIS A 134 1.32 -1.55 -4.51
CA HIS A 134 2.60 -2.22 -4.73
C HIS A 134 2.39 -3.64 -5.22
N LEU A 135 3.21 -4.03 -6.19
CA LEU A 135 3.41 -5.44 -6.57
C LEU A 135 4.42 -6.04 -5.60
N ALA A 136 4.12 -7.17 -4.97
CA ALA A 136 5.06 -7.79 -4.04
C ALA A 136 5.10 -9.32 -4.10
N SER A 137 6.30 -9.86 -3.89
CA SER A 137 6.58 -11.28 -3.66
C SER A 137 7.46 -11.45 -2.43
N ASP A 138 7.84 -12.69 -2.11
CA ASP A 138 8.74 -12.98 -1.00
C ASP A 138 10.14 -12.40 -1.18
N HIS A 139 10.51 -11.94 -2.39
CA HIS A 139 11.87 -11.50 -2.74
C HIS A 139 11.98 -10.00 -3.06
N ALA A 140 10.97 -9.41 -3.68
CA ALA A 140 10.99 -8.01 -4.09
C ALA A 140 9.60 -7.37 -4.07
N SER A 141 9.58 -6.05 -4.16
CA SER A 141 8.37 -5.24 -4.26
C SER A 141 8.62 -3.96 -5.06
N ALA A 142 7.56 -3.39 -5.62
CA ALA A 142 7.61 -2.11 -6.29
C ALA A 142 6.26 -1.38 -6.22
N ALA A 143 6.29 -0.10 -5.87
CA ALA A 143 5.15 0.81 -6.02
C ALA A 143 4.90 1.03 -7.52
N VAL A 144 3.68 0.76 -7.98
CA VAL A 144 3.31 0.91 -9.39
C VAL A 144 2.22 1.94 -9.61
N ASP A 145 1.44 2.26 -8.58
CA ASP A 145 0.40 3.29 -8.68
C ASP A 145 0.26 4.12 -7.39
N TRP A 146 -0.23 5.35 -7.54
CA TRP A 146 -0.34 6.37 -6.50
C TRP A 146 -1.55 7.28 -6.68
N ARG A 147 -2.24 7.60 -5.58
CA ARG A 147 -3.29 8.63 -5.54
C ARG A 147 -3.04 9.60 -4.40
N LEU A 148 -3.10 10.91 -4.70
CA LEU A 148 -3.06 11.94 -3.67
C LEU A 148 -4.43 12.01 -2.99
N PHE A 149 -4.48 11.78 -1.69
CA PHE A 149 -5.72 11.89 -0.92
C PHE A 149 -6.14 13.34 -0.79
N VAL A 150 -7.40 13.65 -1.16
CA VAL A 150 -8.02 14.97 -1.00
C VAL A 150 -8.77 14.99 0.33
N PRO A 151 -8.32 15.74 1.35
CA PRO A 151 -9.06 15.85 2.60
C PRO A 151 -10.40 16.55 2.37
N GLU A 152 -11.42 16.23 3.16
CA GLU A 152 -12.75 16.89 3.11
C GLU A 152 -12.66 18.43 3.11
N THR A 153 -11.70 19.00 3.84
CA THR A 153 -11.46 20.45 3.87
C THR A 153 -11.07 21.08 2.53
N TRP A 154 -10.61 20.28 1.56
CA TRP A 154 -10.27 20.70 0.20
C TRP A 154 -11.38 20.40 -0.82
N ALA A 155 -12.47 19.75 -0.43
CA ALA A 155 -13.55 19.34 -1.32
C ALA A 155 -14.71 20.36 -1.27
N PRO A 156 -15.03 21.06 -2.37
CA PRO A 156 -16.05 22.12 -2.37
C PRO A 156 -17.44 21.67 -1.90
N GLY A 157 -17.81 20.41 -2.15
CA GLY A 157 -19.09 19.83 -1.74
C GLY A 157 -19.12 19.20 -0.35
N SER A 158 -18.01 19.23 0.40
CA SER A 158 -17.98 18.65 1.75
C SER A 158 -18.52 19.64 2.78
N VAL A 159 -19.23 19.12 3.79
CA VAL A 159 -19.63 19.89 4.97
C VAL A 159 -18.43 20.43 5.78
N LYS A 160 -17.25 19.84 5.62
CA LYS A 160 -16.00 20.30 6.28
C LYS A 160 -15.14 21.17 5.36
N ALA A 161 -15.65 21.59 4.21
CA ALA A 161 -14.92 22.43 3.27
C ALA A 161 -14.41 23.71 3.95
N ASP A 162 -13.12 24.00 3.75
CA ASP A 162 -12.50 25.25 4.17
C ASP A 162 -12.40 26.17 2.94
N PRO A 163 -13.11 27.33 2.92
CA PRO A 163 -13.11 28.23 1.77
C PRO A 163 -11.71 28.64 1.30
N ALA A 164 -10.77 28.81 2.24
CA ALA A 164 -9.40 29.21 1.91
C ALA A 164 -8.62 28.08 1.24
N LYS A 165 -8.90 26.80 1.56
CA LYS A 165 -8.30 25.64 0.88
C LYS A 165 -8.97 25.36 -0.45
N VAL A 166 -10.30 25.48 -0.51
CA VAL A 166 -11.07 25.34 -1.76
C VAL A 166 -10.60 26.37 -2.79
N ALA A 167 -10.39 27.63 -2.42
CA ALA A 167 -9.87 28.66 -3.31
C ALA A 167 -8.46 28.35 -3.85
N ARG A 168 -7.65 27.57 -3.13
CA ARG A 168 -6.30 27.16 -3.58
C ARG A 168 -6.31 26.06 -4.63
N ARG A 169 -7.42 25.34 -4.83
CA ARG A 169 -7.52 24.26 -5.82
C ARG A 169 -7.07 24.70 -7.21
N THR A 170 -7.49 25.89 -7.64
CA THR A 170 -7.10 26.49 -8.92
C THR A 170 -5.59 26.71 -9.02
N ALA A 171 -4.97 27.31 -8.00
CA ALA A 171 -3.51 27.53 -7.97
C ALA A 171 -2.71 26.22 -7.85
N CYS A 172 -3.32 25.19 -7.27
CA CYS A 172 -2.77 23.84 -7.19
C CYS A 172 -3.10 22.99 -8.42
N GLN A 173 -3.89 23.51 -9.36
CA GLN A 173 -4.32 22.79 -10.57
C GLN A 173 -4.96 21.44 -10.26
N ILE A 174 -5.76 21.36 -9.20
CA ILE A 174 -6.56 20.17 -8.90
C ILE A 174 -7.74 20.15 -9.87
N PRO A 175 -7.96 19.08 -10.66
CA PRO A 175 -9.10 19.00 -11.58
C PRO A 175 -10.45 19.16 -10.86
N ASP A 176 -11.44 19.75 -11.53
CA ASP A 176 -12.71 20.12 -10.90
C ASP A 176 -13.56 18.90 -10.49
N ASP A 177 -13.44 17.80 -11.22
CA ASP A 177 -14.07 16.51 -10.96
C ASP A 177 -13.44 15.75 -9.77
N ILE A 178 -12.26 16.16 -9.32
CA ILE A 178 -11.54 15.51 -8.22
C ILE A 178 -12.02 16.02 -6.86
N GLY A 179 -12.85 15.22 -6.21
CA GLY A 179 -13.41 15.45 -4.88
C GLY A 179 -12.70 14.68 -3.75
N HIS A 180 -13.28 14.78 -2.54
CA HIS A 180 -12.91 13.90 -1.44
C HIS A 180 -13.53 12.53 -1.66
N VAL A 181 -12.71 11.50 -1.50
CA VAL A 181 -13.12 10.09 -1.43
C VAL A 181 -12.32 9.42 -0.33
N GLU A 182 -12.90 8.41 0.29
CA GLU A 182 -12.20 7.66 1.34
C GLU A 182 -10.98 6.93 0.77
N LYS A 183 -9.94 6.76 1.59
CA LYS A 183 -8.69 6.12 1.14
C LYS A 183 -8.92 4.70 0.62
N TRP A 184 -9.83 3.95 1.24
CA TRP A 184 -10.16 2.61 0.79
C TRP A 184 -10.84 2.60 -0.58
N GLN A 185 -11.60 3.65 -0.92
CA GLN A 185 -12.19 3.79 -2.26
C GLN A 185 -11.09 4.08 -3.28
N LEU A 186 -10.15 4.99 -2.96
CA LEU A 186 -8.97 5.22 -3.80
C LEU A 186 -8.20 3.91 -4.07
N ALA A 187 -8.01 3.08 -3.05
CA ALA A 187 -7.35 1.79 -3.20
C ALA A 187 -8.10 0.86 -4.18
N LEU A 188 -9.43 0.81 -4.13
CA LEU A 188 -10.23 0.03 -5.08
C LEU A 188 -10.19 0.61 -6.50
N ASP A 189 -10.20 1.94 -6.64
CA ASP A 189 -10.08 2.60 -7.96
C ASP A 189 -8.69 2.31 -8.57
N MET A 190 -7.63 2.32 -7.76
CA MET A 190 -6.27 1.95 -8.17
C MET A 190 -6.16 0.47 -8.56
N LEU A 191 -6.89 -0.40 -7.87
CA LEU A 191 -7.00 -1.82 -8.24
C LEU A 191 -7.63 -1.98 -9.62
N ASP A 192 -8.74 -1.29 -9.88
CA ASP A 192 -9.43 -1.35 -11.16
C ASP A 192 -8.57 -0.79 -12.30
N GLU A 193 -7.88 0.33 -12.06
CA GLU A 193 -6.91 0.90 -13.01
C GLU A 193 -5.76 -0.09 -13.29
N THR A 194 -5.17 -0.69 -12.26
CA THR A 194 -4.06 -1.66 -12.41
C THR A 194 -4.51 -2.90 -13.18
N ARG A 195 -5.72 -3.40 -12.93
CA ARG A 195 -6.33 -4.51 -13.68
C ARG A 195 -6.63 -4.12 -15.12
N SER A 196 -7.00 -2.86 -15.39
CA SER A 196 -7.21 -2.38 -16.76
C SER A 196 -5.92 -2.40 -17.60
N TRP A 197 -4.75 -2.40 -16.95
CA TRP A 197 -3.45 -2.62 -17.59
C TRP A 197 -3.15 -4.10 -17.83
N GLY A 198 -4.00 -5.02 -17.41
CA GLY A 198 -3.78 -6.47 -17.54
C GLY A 198 -2.88 -7.07 -16.47
N VAL A 199 -2.62 -6.35 -15.37
CA VAL A 199 -1.84 -6.87 -14.23
C VAL A 199 -2.77 -7.56 -13.26
N GLU A 200 -2.64 -8.88 -13.15
CA GLU A 200 -3.50 -9.72 -12.31
C GLU A 200 -2.69 -10.41 -11.21
N VAL A 201 -3.09 -10.16 -9.97
CA VAL A 201 -2.42 -10.69 -8.78
C VAL A 201 -3.49 -11.21 -7.82
N PRO A 202 -3.31 -12.42 -7.24
CA PRO A 202 -4.43 -13.19 -6.69
C PRO A 202 -4.89 -12.75 -5.29
N VAL A 203 -4.10 -11.94 -4.57
CA VAL A 203 -4.38 -11.60 -3.17
C VAL A 203 -4.08 -10.14 -2.87
N ALA A 204 -4.99 -9.46 -2.17
CA ALA A 204 -4.81 -8.13 -1.61
C ALA A 204 -4.32 -8.16 -0.16
N VAL A 205 -3.40 -7.26 0.20
CA VAL A 205 -2.87 -7.08 1.55
C VAL A 205 -2.90 -5.60 1.92
N ALA A 206 -3.28 -5.27 3.17
CA ALA A 206 -3.35 -3.88 3.66
C ALA A 206 -3.21 -3.81 5.20
N ASP A 207 -3.03 -2.61 5.80
CA ASP A 207 -3.20 -2.42 7.27
C ASP A 207 -4.66 -2.48 7.72
N ALA A 208 -4.82 -2.42 9.04
CA ALA A 208 -6.04 -2.06 9.76
C ALA A 208 -6.74 -0.78 9.27
N GLY A 209 -6.02 0.22 8.77
CA GLY A 209 -6.65 1.44 8.24
C GLY A 209 -7.58 1.15 7.04
N TYR A 210 -7.22 0.16 6.22
CA TYR A 210 -8.10 -0.37 5.17
C TYR A 210 -8.93 -1.55 5.65
N GLY A 211 -8.30 -2.47 6.38
CA GLY A 211 -8.90 -3.75 6.72
C GLY A 211 -10.02 -3.66 7.75
N ASP A 212 -10.11 -2.61 8.56
CA ASP A 212 -11.28 -2.36 9.42
C ASP A 212 -12.51 -1.93 8.61
N ALA A 213 -12.31 -1.22 7.50
CA ALA A 213 -13.40 -0.77 6.63
C ALA A 213 -14.09 -1.98 5.95
N ALA A 214 -15.35 -2.25 6.31
CA ALA A 214 -16.06 -3.37 5.71
C ALA A 214 -16.34 -3.13 4.23
N ALA A 215 -16.61 -1.88 3.85
CA ALA A 215 -16.73 -1.46 2.46
C ALA A 215 -15.51 -1.85 1.61
N PHE A 216 -14.29 -1.72 2.14
CA PHE A 216 -13.07 -2.15 1.44
C PHE A 216 -13.07 -3.66 1.20
N ARG A 217 -13.32 -4.45 2.24
CA ARG A 217 -13.33 -5.92 2.16
C ARG A 217 -14.40 -6.42 1.20
N HIS A 218 -15.62 -5.87 1.25
CA HIS A 218 -16.67 -6.20 0.29
C HIS A 218 -16.30 -5.76 -1.13
N GLY A 219 -15.66 -4.59 -1.29
CA GLY A 219 -15.19 -4.11 -2.58
C GLY A 219 -14.16 -5.03 -3.24
N LEU A 220 -13.29 -5.67 -2.44
CA LEU A 220 -12.35 -6.70 -2.91
C LEU A 220 -13.09 -7.99 -3.31
N GLN A 221 -14.05 -8.44 -2.49
CA GLN A 221 -14.85 -9.63 -2.76
C GLN A 221 -15.72 -9.49 -4.02
N ALA A 222 -16.33 -8.32 -4.23
CA ALA A 222 -17.10 -8.00 -5.44
C ALA A 222 -16.23 -8.06 -6.72
N ARG A 223 -14.91 -7.91 -6.56
CA ARG A 223 -13.89 -8.02 -7.61
C ARG A 223 -13.24 -9.41 -7.65
N SER A 224 -13.78 -10.37 -6.91
CA SER A 224 -13.25 -11.73 -6.74
C SER A 224 -11.75 -11.74 -6.37
N LEU A 225 -11.32 -10.76 -5.58
CA LEU A 225 -9.94 -10.67 -5.10
C LEU A 225 -9.90 -11.10 -3.63
N ASN A 226 -9.25 -12.24 -3.38
CA ASN A 226 -9.02 -12.69 -2.01
C ASN A 226 -8.13 -11.70 -1.27
N TYR A 227 -8.19 -11.69 0.05
CA TYR A 227 -7.45 -10.74 0.86
C TYR A 227 -6.86 -11.35 2.14
N VAL A 228 -5.80 -10.70 2.62
CA VAL A 228 -5.25 -10.85 3.97
C VAL A 228 -4.95 -9.45 4.49
N VAL A 229 -5.88 -8.85 5.23
CA VAL A 229 -5.79 -7.46 5.68
C VAL A 229 -5.60 -7.38 7.18
N GLY A 230 -4.73 -6.47 7.64
CA GLY A 230 -4.62 -6.15 9.06
C GLY A 230 -5.92 -5.57 9.58
N ILE A 231 -6.21 -5.73 10.88
CA ILE A 231 -7.40 -5.17 11.51
C ILE A 231 -7.09 -4.66 12.92
N SER A 232 -7.95 -3.79 13.44
CA SER A 232 -7.92 -3.39 14.84
C SER A 232 -8.32 -4.53 15.76
N THR A 233 -7.83 -4.46 17.01
CA THR A 233 -8.15 -5.44 18.05
C THR A 233 -9.61 -5.37 18.52
N THR A 234 -10.30 -4.27 18.21
CA THR A 234 -11.67 -3.96 18.61
C THR A 234 -12.72 -4.36 17.58
N LEU A 235 -12.30 -4.85 16.40
CA LEU A 235 -13.23 -5.36 15.38
C LEU A 235 -14.17 -6.41 16.02
N SER A 236 -15.46 -6.22 15.82
CA SER A 236 -16.50 -7.07 16.42
C SER A 236 -16.80 -8.27 15.53
N ALA A 237 -16.87 -9.46 16.11
CA ALA A 237 -17.16 -10.70 15.41
C ALA A 237 -17.91 -11.71 16.29
N GLN A 238 -18.60 -12.65 15.63
CA GLN A 238 -19.10 -13.87 16.24
C GLN A 238 -18.10 -15.02 16.03
N PRO A 239 -18.08 -16.05 16.90
CA PRO A 239 -17.39 -17.30 16.61
C PRO A 239 -17.86 -17.92 15.29
N GLY A 240 -16.98 -18.61 14.55
CA GLY A 240 -17.33 -19.21 13.24
C GLY A 240 -18.48 -20.21 13.30
N HIS A 241 -18.55 -21.00 14.38
CA HIS A 241 -19.62 -21.97 14.62
C HIS A 241 -20.96 -21.33 15.05
N ALA A 242 -20.99 -20.01 15.32
CA ALA A 242 -22.22 -19.35 15.70
C ALA A 242 -23.18 -19.29 14.50
N VAL A 243 -24.45 -19.62 14.75
CA VAL A 243 -25.54 -19.56 13.77
C VAL A 243 -26.64 -18.64 14.28
N PRO A 244 -27.31 -17.88 13.41
CA PRO A 244 -28.48 -17.12 13.80
C PRO A 244 -29.65 -18.09 14.06
N VAL A 245 -30.48 -17.78 15.03
CA VAL A 245 -31.63 -18.62 15.43
C VAL A 245 -32.89 -17.75 15.42
N ALA A 246 -33.99 -18.28 14.89
CA ALA A 246 -35.32 -17.69 15.06
C ALA A 246 -35.93 -18.20 16.37
N GLU A 247 -36.50 -17.30 17.17
CA GLU A 247 -37.27 -17.71 18.34
C GLU A 247 -38.50 -18.54 17.92
N PRO A 248 -38.88 -19.58 18.68
CA PRO A 248 -40.10 -20.34 18.42
C PRO A 248 -41.32 -19.41 18.37
N TYR A 249 -42.08 -19.49 17.29
CA TYR A 249 -43.19 -18.58 17.03
C TYR A 249 -44.54 -19.28 17.16
N SER A 250 -45.40 -18.78 18.04
CA SER A 250 -46.76 -19.30 18.31
C SER A 250 -47.81 -18.18 18.36
N GLY A 251 -47.82 -17.27 17.37
CA GLY A 251 -48.74 -16.13 17.32
C GLY A 251 -49.32 -15.80 15.94
N ILE A 252 -50.01 -14.66 15.84
CA ILE A 252 -50.59 -14.09 14.60
C ILE A 252 -49.79 -12.84 14.13
N GLY A 253 -48.82 -12.37 14.92
CA GLY A 253 -47.99 -11.19 14.64
C GLY A 253 -46.85 -11.40 13.63
N ARG A 254 -45.91 -10.46 13.55
CA ARG A 254 -44.72 -10.60 12.68
C ARG A 254 -43.86 -11.78 13.13
N ARG A 255 -43.50 -12.70 12.21
CA ARG A 255 -42.57 -13.80 12.51
C ARG A 255 -41.22 -13.25 13.00
N PRO A 256 -40.60 -13.86 14.03
CA PRO A 256 -39.28 -13.49 14.53
C PRO A 256 -38.26 -13.55 13.41
N VAL A 257 -37.38 -12.54 13.37
CA VAL A 257 -36.23 -12.51 12.47
C VAL A 257 -35.09 -13.27 13.14
N GLU A 258 -34.42 -14.12 12.39
CA GLU A 258 -33.24 -14.85 12.86
C GLU A 258 -32.15 -13.89 13.36
N LYS A 259 -31.61 -14.18 14.55
CA LYS A 259 -30.55 -13.39 15.17
C LYS A 259 -29.55 -14.29 15.87
N TYR A 260 -28.31 -13.85 15.95
CA TYR A 260 -27.32 -14.48 16.81
C TYR A 260 -27.75 -14.37 18.27
N PRO A 261 -27.86 -15.48 19.02
CA PRO A 261 -28.24 -15.46 20.43
C PRO A 261 -27.27 -14.66 21.29
N ASP A 262 -25.96 -14.84 21.02
CA ASP A 262 -24.90 -14.16 21.75
C ASP A 262 -24.54 -12.81 21.13
N LYS A 263 -24.13 -11.88 21.99
CA LYS A 263 -23.57 -10.59 21.56
C LYS A 263 -22.20 -10.81 20.90
N PRO A 264 -21.90 -10.08 19.82
CA PRO A 264 -20.58 -10.13 19.21
C PRO A 264 -19.51 -9.65 20.19
N GLN A 265 -18.33 -10.24 20.09
CA GLN A 265 -17.16 -9.93 20.92
C GLN A 265 -16.07 -9.28 20.08
N SER A 266 -15.09 -8.65 20.73
CA SER A 266 -13.90 -8.21 19.98
C SER A 266 -13.06 -9.40 19.53
N VAL A 267 -12.41 -9.28 18.38
CA VAL A 267 -11.47 -10.31 17.90
C VAL A 267 -10.38 -10.63 18.92
N LYS A 268 -9.95 -9.64 19.72
CA LYS A 268 -9.01 -9.84 20.82
C LYS A 268 -9.58 -10.77 21.90
N GLN A 269 -10.83 -10.57 22.30
CA GLN A 269 -11.49 -11.44 23.28
C GLN A 269 -11.63 -12.87 22.77
N LEU A 270 -12.00 -13.06 21.51
CA LEU A 270 -12.10 -14.39 20.89
C LEU A 270 -10.74 -15.12 20.90
N VAL A 271 -9.66 -14.43 20.56
CA VAL A 271 -8.30 -15.01 20.59
C VAL A 271 -7.84 -15.32 22.00
N ILE A 272 -8.11 -14.43 22.97
CA ILE A 272 -7.80 -14.68 24.38
C ILE A 272 -8.57 -15.89 24.91
N ALA A 273 -9.86 -16.01 24.56
CA ALA A 273 -10.70 -17.14 24.95
C ALA A 273 -10.23 -18.48 24.36
N ALA A 274 -9.71 -18.49 23.13
CA ALA A 274 -9.07 -19.68 22.55
C ALA A 274 -7.79 -20.10 23.30
N GLY A 275 -7.17 -19.15 24.02
CA GLY A 275 -6.07 -19.38 24.93
C GLY A 275 -4.71 -19.53 24.26
N ARG A 276 -3.64 -19.27 25.02
CA ARG A 276 -2.25 -19.33 24.54
C ARG A 276 -1.83 -20.70 24.01
N LYS A 277 -2.51 -21.78 24.41
CA LYS A 277 -2.22 -23.14 23.91
C LYS A 277 -2.63 -23.32 22.44
N ALA A 278 -3.56 -22.51 21.94
CA ALA A 278 -3.93 -22.50 20.53
C ALA A 278 -2.86 -21.88 19.62
N ALA A 279 -1.92 -21.11 20.19
CA ALA A 279 -0.89 -20.42 19.40
C ALA A 279 0.21 -21.40 18.92
N LYS A 280 0.28 -21.60 17.61
CA LYS A 280 1.25 -22.49 16.95
C LYS A 280 2.50 -21.71 16.51
N PRO A 281 3.71 -22.23 16.72
CA PRO A 281 4.92 -21.58 16.21
C PRO A 281 4.95 -21.63 14.68
N VAL A 282 5.27 -20.50 14.06
CA VAL A 282 5.42 -20.39 12.60
C VAL A 282 6.71 -19.65 12.30
N GLN A 283 7.50 -20.23 11.39
CA GLN A 283 8.62 -19.57 10.75
C GLN A 283 8.17 -19.18 9.34
N TRP A 284 8.29 -17.91 8.97
CA TRP A 284 7.84 -17.42 7.65
C TRP A 284 8.96 -16.81 6.81
N ARG A 285 10.13 -16.52 7.39
CA ARG A 285 11.28 -16.06 6.62
C ARG A 285 12.61 -16.29 7.33
N GLU A 286 13.68 -16.42 6.56
CA GLU A 286 15.03 -16.17 7.05
C GLU A 286 15.33 -14.66 6.93
N GLY A 287 15.79 -14.05 8.02
CA GLY A 287 16.19 -12.65 8.04
C GLY A 287 17.52 -12.44 7.33
N SER A 288 17.92 -11.18 7.17
CA SER A 288 19.23 -10.82 6.58
C SER A 288 20.35 -10.67 7.61
N ARG A 289 20.03 -10.75 8.92
CA ARG A 289 21.03 -10.65 9.99
C ARG A 289 21.68 -12.01 10.23
N PRO A 290 22.99 -12.09 10.49
CA PRO A 290 23.63 -13.32 10.91
C PRO A 290 22.92 -13.94 12.12
N GLY A 291 22.77 -15.25 12.13
CA GLY A 291 22.12 -16.01 13.18
C GLY A 291 22.75 -17.38 13.36
N THR A 292 22.46 -18.02 14.48
CA THR A 292 23.05 -19.31 14.89
C THR A 292 22.38 -20.53 14.23
N GLY A 293 21.52 -20.32 13.23
CA GLY A 293 20.83 -21.39 12.52
C GLY A 293 21.70 -22.06 11.44
N ARG A 294 21.26 -23.21 10.92
CA ARG A 294 21.96 -23.97 9.85
C ARG A 294 22.29 -23.15 8.59
N SER A 295 21.49 -22.12 8.30
CA SER A 295 21.68 -21.21 7.18
C SER A 295 22.55 -19.99 7.51
N GLY A 296 23.00 -19.82 8.76
CA GLY A 296 23.80 -18.67 9.19
C GLY A 296 23.01 -17.36 9.35
N PHE A 297 21.68 -17.36 9.18
CA PHE A 297 20.83 -16.18 9.28
C PHE A 297 19.75 -16.27 10.38
N LYS A 298 19.35 -15.12 10.95
CA LYS A 298 18.34 -15.00 11.99
C LYS A 298 16.95 -15.27 11.41
N ARG A 299 16.32 -16.37 11.84
CA ARG A 299 14.96 -16.73 11.42
C ARG A 299 13.92 -15.80 12.02
N MET A 300 12.94 -15.38 11.22
CA MET A 300 11.74 -14.69 11.69
C MET A 300 10.73 -15.75 12.13
N TYR A 301 10.51 -15.81 13.44
CA TYR A 301 9.64 -16.77 14.10
C TYR A 301 8.75 -16.04 15.11
N SER A 302 7.53 -16.53 15.27
CA SER A 302 6.54 -16.06 16.24
C SER A 302 5.50 -17.16 16.42
N ARG A 303 4.52 -16.94 17.29
CA ARG A 303 3.39 -17.86 17.46
C ARG A 303 2.11 -17.20 16.98
N PHE A 304 1.26 -17.97 16.32
CA PHE A 304 0.03 -17.48 15.73
C PHE A 304 -1.16 -18.32 16.15
N VAL A 305 -2.28 -17.65 16.41
CA VAL A 305 -3.60 -18.26 16.60
C VAL A 305 -4.40 -18.03 15.32
N THR A 306 -5.06 -19.08 14.83
CA THR A 306 -6.04 -18.98 13.74
C THR A 306 -7.39 -19.45 14.22
N LEU A 307 -8.43 -18.65 13.98
CA LEU A 307 -9.82 -18.98 14.27
C LEU A 307 -10.66 -18.75 13.02
N ARG A 308 -11.78 -19.47 12.90
CA ARG A 308 -12.86 -19.10 12.00
C ARG A 308 -13.82 -18.19 12.76
N ILE A 309 -14.16 -17.05 12.18
CA ILE A 309 -15.03 -16.03 12.77
C ILE A 309 -16.02 -15.51 11.74
N ARG A 310 -17.04 -14.80 12.22
CA ARG A 310 -18.00 -14.08 11.38
C ARG A 310 -17.99 -12.60 11.76
N PRO A 311 -17.35 -11.71 10.97
CA PRO A 311 -17.32 -10.28 11.26
C PRO A 311 -18.74 -9.72 11.43
N ALA A 312 -18.97 -9.03 12.54
CA ALA A 312 -20.32 -8.66 13.00
C ALA A 312 -20.52 -7.14 13.09
N GLY A 313 -19.65 -6.36 12.44
CA GLY A 313 -19.76 -4.92 12.32
C GLY A 313 -21.04 -4.48 11.61
N ARG A 314 -21.50 -3.26 11.89
CA ARG A 314 -22.76 -2.72 11.36
C ARG A 314 -22.85 -2.80 9.84
N GLU A 315 -21.79 -2.36 9.15
CA GLU A 315 -21.72 -2.37 7.68
C GLU A 315 -21.79 -3.80 7.10
N VAL A 316 -21.16 -4.78 7.77
CA VAL A 316 -21.23 -6.20 7.37
C VAL A 316 -22.68 -6.70 7.46
N ARG A 317 -23.37 -6.38 8.55
CA ARG A 317 -24.79 -6.77 8.73
C ARG A 317 -25.72 -6.11 7.72
N GLN A 318 -25.41 -4.88 7.31
CA GLN A 318 -26.22 -4.15 6.33
C GLN A 318 -26.02 -4.66 4.90
N ALA A 319 -24.83 -5.17 4.59
CA ALA A 319 -24.49 -5.73 3.27
C ALA A 319 -24.83 -7.22 3.14
N ALA A 320 -25.12 -7.92 4.24
CA ALA A 320 -25.43 -9.33 4.21
C ALA A 320 -26.88 -9.57 3.73
N ASP A 321 -27.01 -10.37 2.66
CA ASP A 321 -28.30 -10.81 2.13
C ASP A 321 -28.93 -11.95 2.96
N SER A 322 -28.16 -12.51 3.90
CA SER A 322 -28.56 -13.59 4.80
C SER A 322 -28.44 -13.15 6.27
N PRO A 323 -29.33 -13.63 7.17
CA PRO A 323 -29.13 -13.51 8.61
C PRO A 323 -27.79 -14.11 9.08
N GLU A 324 -27.28 -15.11 8.36
CA GLU A 324 -26.00 -15.74 8.62
C GLU A 324 -24.86 -14.93 8.00
N LEU A 325 -23.99 -14.38 8.85
CA LEU A 325 -22.86 -13.55 8.44
C LEU A 325 -21.75 -14.39 7.80
N PRO A 326 -21.01 -13.86 6.82
CA PRO A 326 -19.97 -14.61 6.12
C PRO A 326 -18.84 -15.01 7.07
N GLU A 327 -18.37 -16.25 6.90
CA GLU A 327 -17.26 -16.78 7.70
C GLU A 327 -15.91 -16.47 7.05
N CYS A 328 -14.94 -16.04 7.84
CA CYS A 328 -13.58 -15.76 7.39
C CYS A 328 -12.53 -16.21 8.43
N TRP A 329 -11.26 -16.22 8.01
CA TRP A 329 -10.14 -16.45 8.88
C TRP A 329 -9.84 -15.22 9.74
N LEU A 330 -9.63 -15.45 11.03
CA LEU A 330 -8.93 -14.55 11.94
C LEU A 330 -7.54 -15.12 12.19
N LEU A 331 -6.50 -14.35 11.87
CA LEU A 331 -5.12 -14.63 12.24
C LEU A 331 -4.69 -13.63 13.32
N ALA A 332 -4.08 -14.10 14.40
CA ALA A 332 -3.52 -13.24 15.43
C ALA A 332 -2.11 -13.68 15.80
N GLU A 333 -1.19 -12.72 15.87
CA GLU A 333 0.16 -12.96 16.38
C GLU A 333 0.15 -12.86 17.90
N TRP A 334 0.58 -13.93 18.57
CA TRP A 334 0.71 -13.99 20.02
C TRP A 334 2.11 -14.47 20.41
N PRO A 335 3.10 -13.57 20.44
CA PRO A 335 4.48 -13.94 20.78
C PRO A 335 4.58 -14.55 22.18
N ALA A 336 5.54 -15.44 22.38
CA ALA A 336 5.66 -16.22 23.62
C ALA A 336 5.96 -15.36 24.86
N ASP A 337 6.64 -14.23 24.65
CA ASP A 337 7.01 -13.23 25.65
C ASP A 337 5.90 -12.21 25.96
N GLN A 338 4.78 -12.26 25.22
CA GLN A 338 3.72 -11.26 25.33
C GLN A 338 2.53 -11.75 26.17
N GLY A 339 2.04 -10.84 27.02
CA GLY A 339 0.85 -11.02 27.85
C GLY A 339 -0.40 -11.35 27.02
N GLU A 340 -0.49 -10.73 25.86
CA GLU A 340 -1.66 -10.67 24.99
C GLU A 340 -1.23 -10.72 23.51
N PRO A 341 -2.15 -11.01 22.56
CA PRO A 341 -1.84 -10.94 21.14
C PRO A 341 -1.61 -9.48 20.69
N VAL A 342 -0.70 -9.30 19.73
CA VAL A 342 -0.14 -7.98 19.35
C VAL A 342 -0.59 -7.48 17.97
N GLN A 343 -0.90 -8.38 17.04
CA GLN A 343 -1.30 -8.05 15.68
C GLN A 343 -2.40 -9.00 15.21
N PHE A 344 -3.31 -8.49 14.39
CA PHE A 344 -4.51 -9.21 13.94
C PHE A 344 -4.75 -8.97 12.45
N TRP A 345 -5.22 -10.01 11.75
CA TRP A 345 -5.56 -9.97 10.34
C TRP A 345 -6.86 -10.73 10.09
N LEU A 346 -7.62 -10.31 9.07
CA LEU A 346 -8.71 -11.07 8.47
C LEU A 346 -8.32 -11.57 7.08
N SER A 347 -8.82 -12.75 6.73
CA SER A 347 -8.68 -13.28 5.38
C SER A 347 -9.90 -14.07 4.94
N ASP A 348 -10.31 -13.91 3.69
CA ASP A 348 -11.36 -14.68 3.04
C ASP A 348 -10.82 -15.89 2.25
N LEU A 349 -9.54 -16.21 2.38
CA LEU A 349 -8.94 -17.38 1.75
C LEU A 349 -9.69 -18.68 2.16
N PRO A 350 -9.64 -19.73 1.30
CA PRO A 350 -10.30 -21.00 1.55
C PRO A 350 -10.04 -21.60 2.94
N ALA A 351 -11.03 -22.33 3.48
CA ALA A 351 -10.98 -22.88 4.83
C ALA A 351 -9.94 -24.00 5.03
N ASP A 352 -9.35 -24.52 3.96
CA ASP A 352 -8.24 -25.47 3.95
C ASP A 352 -6.87 -24.80 3.79
N THR A 353 -6.82 -23.46 3.70
CA THR A 353 -5.57 -22.70 3.56
C THR A 353 -4.62 -22.97 4.74
N PRO A 354 -3.38 -23.41 4.49
CA PRO A 354 -2.41 -23.66 5.55
C PRO A 354 -2.07 -22.40 6.37
N LEU A 355 -1.89 -22.58 7.68
CA LEU A 355 -1.44 -21.52 8.59
C LEU A 355 -0.16 -20.82 8.10
N THR A 356 0.80 -21.57 7.55
CA THR A 356 2.05 -21.03 7.01
C THR A 356 1.80 -20.07 5.85
N THR A 357 0.83 -20.37 4.97
CA THR A 357 0.43 -19.50 3.87
C THR A 357 -0.23 -18.22 4.38
N LEU A 358 -1.17 -18.33 5.33
CA LEU A 358 -1.82 -17.16 5.95
C LEU A 358 -0.78 -16.21 6.58
N VAL A 359 0.15 -16.76 7.37
CA VAL A 359 1.21 -15.97 8.03
C VAL A 359 2.14 -15.34 7.01
N ARG A 360 2.57 -16.09 6.00
CA ARG A 360 3.44 -15.59 4.93
C ARG A 360 2.81 -14.39 4.23
N LEU A 361 1.56 -14.52 3.77
CA LEU A 361 0.83 -13.44 3.08
C LEU A 361 0.62 -12.23 4.00
N ALA A 362 0.16 -12.44 5.23
CA ALA A 362 -0.05 -11.38 6.22
C ALA A 362 1.24 -10.58 6.50
N LYS A 363 2.38 -11.28 6.52
CA LYS A 363 3.68 -10.68 6.81
C LYS A 363 4.31 -9.99 5.62
N LEU A 364 3.88 -10.22 4.36
CA LEU A 364 4.48 -9.60 3.17
C LEU A 364 4.44 -8.07 3.17
N ARG A 365 3.50 -7.45 3.89
CA ARG A 365 3.41 -5.99 4.00
C ARG A 365 4.68 -5.31 4.53
N TRP A 366 5.49 -6.00 5.34
CA TRP A 366 6.76 -5.46 5.84
C TRP A 366 7.68 -4.91 4.73
N ARG A 367 7.56 -5.44 3.50
CA ARG A 367 8.35 -4.96 2.35
C ARG A 367 8.06 -3.51 2.03
N ILE A 368 6.81 -3.09 2.17
CA ILE A 368 6.38 -1.74 1.83
C ILE A 368 6.96 -0.71 2.80
N GLU A 369 7.11 -1.07 4.08
CA GLU A 369 7.82 -0.23 5.05
C GLU A 369 9.30 -0.02 4.67
N HIS A 370 9.92 -1.05 4.10
CA HIS A 370 11.29 -0.95 3.58
C HIS A 370 11.35 -0.08 2.32
N ASP A 371 10.44 -0.31 1.37
CA ASP A 371 10.34 0.46 0.12
C ASP A 371 10.10 1.94 0.43
N TYR A 372 9.15 2.28 1.28
CA TYR A 372 8.93 3.66 1.70
C TYR A 372 10.15 4.30 2.36
N ARG A 373 10.92 3.53 3.15
CA ARG A 373 12.14 4.03 3.77
C ARG A 373 13.17 4.37 2.69
N GLU A 374 13.42 3.46 1.76
CA GLU A 374 14.34 3.69 0.63
C GLU A 374 13.86 4.86 -0.24
N MET A 375 12.59 4.85 -0.63
CA MET A 375 12.00 5.90 -1.46
C MET A 375 12.09 7.27 -0.78
N LYS A 376 11.82 7.39 0.52
CA LYS A 376 11.91 8.67 1.26
C LYS A 376 13.35 9.11 1.50
N GLN A 377 14.19 8.21 2.00
CA GLN A 377 15.53 8.57 2.49
C GLN A 377 16.55 8.66 1.35
N ALA A 378 16.50 7.74 0.38
CA ALA A 378 17.50 7.64 -0.68
C ALA A 378 17.05 8.26 -2.01
N LEU A 379 15.76 8.14 -2.35
CA LEU A 379 15.23 8.58 -3.66
C LEU A 379 14.41 9.86 -3.58
N GLY A 380 14.17 10.36 -2.37
CA GLY A 380 13.57 11.66 -2.12
C GLY A 380 12.08 11.76 -2.42
N LEU A 381 11.30 10.70 -2.16
CA LEU A 381 9.83 10.69 -2.26
C LEU A 381 9.17 11.90 -1.57
N ALA A 382 9.74 12.37 -0.46
CA ALA A 382 9.23 13.51 0.30
C ALA A 382 9.86 14.86 -0.09
N HIS A 383 10.71 14.91 -1.12
CA HIS A 383 11.49 16.10 -1.50
C HIS A 383 10.83 16.95 -2.61
N PHE A 384 9.62 16.60 -3.06
CA PHE A 384 8.86 17.45 -3.96
C PHE A 384 8.46 18.78 -3.31
N GLU A 385 8.89 19.89 -3.89
CA GLU A 385 8.64 21.25 -3.40
C GLU A 385 7.61 22.02 -4.23
N GLY A 386 7.08 21.42 -5.30
CA GLY A 386 6.01 22.02 -6.09
C GLY A 386 4.66 22.02 -5.37
N ARG A 387 3.72 22.77 -5.94
CA ARG A 387 2.35 22.89 -5.41
C ARG A 387 1.28 22.18 -6.22
N THR A 388 1.59 21.81 -7.45
CA THR A 388 0.59 21.34 -8.42
C THR A 388 0.22 19.87 -8.21
N TRP A 389 -1.04 19.54 -8.48
CA TRP A 389 -1.59 18.19 -8.46
C TRP A 389 -0.78 17.24 -9.35
N ASN A 390 -0.60 17.62 -10.61
CA ASN A 390 0.18 16.84 -11.57
C ASN A 390 1.64 16.73 -11.14
N GLY A 391 2.24 17.81 -10.63
CA GLY A 391 3.63 17.76 -10.17
C GLY A 391 3.88 16.75 -9.06
N TRP A 392 2.92 16.58 -8.14
CA TRP A 392 2.99 15.52 -7.14
C TRP A 392 2.94 14.13 -7.78
N HIS A 393 1.97 13.89 -8.67
CA HIS A 393 1.80 12.59 -9.33
C HIS A 393 3.00 12.25 -10.24
N HIS A 394 3.57 13.24 -10.90
CA HIS A 394 4.77 13.11 -11.71
C HIS A 394 5.97 12.69 -10.86
N HIS A 395 6.18 13.37 -9.74
CA HIS A 395 7.31 13.10 -8.84
C HIS A 395 7.23 11.69 -8.24
N VAL A 396 6.11 11.30 -7.63
CA VAL A 396 5.98 9.96 -7.02
C VAL A 396 6.11 8.85 -8.05
N THR A 397 5.68 9.09 -9.30
CA THR A 397 5.87 8.14 -10.40
C THR A 397 7.36 7.99 -10.75
N LEU A 398 8.09 9.09 -10.93
CA LEU A 398 9.53 9.02 -11.23
C LEU A 398 10.36 8.44 -10.08
N VAL A 399 9.97 8.68 -8.82
CA VAL A 399 10.59 8.03 -7.66
C VAL A 399 10.31 6.53 -7.66
N SER A 400 9.12 6.10 -8.06
CA SER A 400 8.77 4.68 -8.22
C SER A 400 9.58 4.03 -9.34
N VAL A 401 9.78 4.73 -10.46
CA VAL A 401 10.67 4.32 -11.56
C VAL A 401 12.12 4.16 -11.09
N ALA A 402 12.63 5.11 -10.29
CA ALA A 402 13.97 5.01 -9.70
C ALA A 402 14.10 3.82 -8.74
N HIS A 403 13.10 3.61 -7.87
CA HIS A 403 13.06 2.49 -6.94
C HIS A 403 13.01 1.13 -7.66
N ALA A 404 12.21 1.04 -8.72
CA ALA A 404 12.12 -0.15 -9.56
C ALA A 404 13.46 -0.48 -10.21
N PHE A 405 14.18 0.51 -10.73
CA PHE A 405 15.52 0.30 -11.27
C PHE A 405 16.47 -0.27 -10.20
N CYS A 406 16.53 0.34 -9.01
CA CYS A 406 17.32 -0.20 -7.88
C CYS A 406 16.93 -1.64 -7.53
N THR A 407 15.63 -1.95 -7.57
CA THR A 407 15.11 -3.29 -7.31
C THR A 407 15.54 -4.29 -8.37
N LEU A 408 15.54 -3.92 -9.64
CA LEU A 408 16.06 -4.76 -10.73
C LEU A 408 17.56 -5.03 -10.56
N GLN A 409 18.36 -4.01 -10.19
CA GLN A 409 19.77 -4.20 -9.91
C GLN A 409 20.01 -5.18 -8.75
N ARG A 410 19.19 -5.12 -7.70
CA ARG A 410 19.24 -6.08 -6.58
C ARG A 410 18.88 -7.49 -7.02
N LEU A 411 17.81 -7.65 -7.81
CA LEU A 411 17.38 -8.95 -8.32
C LEU A 411 18.42 -9.58 -9.25
N ALA A 412 19.09 -8.77 -10.07
CA ALA A 412 20.16 -9.24 -10.97
C ALA A 412 21.43 -9.66 -10.21
N ARG A 413 21.73 -9.02 -9.08
CA ARG A 413 22.92 -9.28 -8.24
C ARG A 413 22.69 -10.33 -7.15
N ALA A 414 21.44 -10.64 -6.81
CA ALA A 414 21.15 -11.75 -5.91
C ALA A 414 21.73 -13.04 -6.53
N PRO A 415 22.44 -13.87 -5.76
CA PRO A 415 22.87 -15.17 -6.29
C PRO A 415 21.60 -15.87 -6.79
N LYS A 416 21.55 -16.19 -8.09
CA LYS A 416 20.56 -17.14 -8.61
C LYS A 416 20.71 -18.37 -7.71
N ASP A 417 19.70 -18.68 -6.92
CA ASP A 417 19.71 -19.88 -6.07
C ASP A 417 20.19 -21.04 -6.95
N THR A 418 21.42 -21.50 -6.72
CA THR A 418 21.85 -22.80 -7.18
C THR A 418 20.93 -23.77 -6.48
N ALA A 419 19.93 -24.25 -7.21
CA ALA A 419 19.06 -25.31 -6.75
C ALA A 419 19.95 -26.45 -6.22
N PRO A 420 19.81 -26.88 -4.97
CA PRO A 420 20.42 -28.13 -4.56
C PRO A 420 19.79 -29.25 -5.40
N ALA A 421 20.66 -30.04 -6.02
CA ALA A 421 20.32 -31.25 -6.77
C ALA A 421 19.60 -32.29 -5.90
#